data_AF-A0A2D5CVT8-F1
#
_entry.id   AF-A0A2D5CVT8-F1
#
_cell.length_a   1.000
_cell.length_b   1.000
_cell.length_c   1.000
_cell.angle_alpha   90.00
_cell.angle_beta   90.00
_cell.angle_gamma   90.00
#
_symmetry.space_group_name_H-M   'P 1'
#
loop_
_entity.id
_entity.type
_entity.pdbx_description
1 polymer ?
#
loop_
_entity_poly.entity_id
_entity_poly.type
_entity_poly.pdbx_seq_one_letter_code
_entity_poly.pdbx_strand_id
1 'polypeptide(L)'
;MLPDILKNNLSVPVVGAPLFIISRPGLVIAQCKAGIVGSFPALNARPQELLSDWIKEINDELGQFKEDNPGKPVAPYAVNQICHLSNDRLFKDVETCVKHEAPIIITSLRPPEDLVKAIHSYGGLVFHDVINTRHAQKAVEQGVDGLILVCAGAGGHAGALSPFALLRETREWYNGTILLSGAISDGHSVASAIAMGADLAYIGTRFIATEESEADDDYKKMLIESAAKDVVYTNYFSGVHGNYLSPSVSRAGMDPDNLPEADKTKMNFNSGGNASAKVWKDIYGSGQGINSIKSSPKVEELVLKMKEEFISAREEFANKADKF
;
A
#
# COMPACT_ATOMS: atom_id res chain seq x y z
N MET A 1 -16.79 4.17 -9.01
CA MET A 1 -17.27 2.83 -9.40
C MET A 1 -16.09 1.88 -9.38
N LEU A 2 -16.23 0.68 -8.82
CA LEU A 2 -15.15 -0.32 -8.76
C LEU A 2 -14.89 -0.94 -10.16
N PRO A 3 -13.64 -1.11 -10.62
CA PRO A 3 -13.33 -1.72 -11.92
C PRO A 3 -13.66 -3.22 -11.98
N ASP A 4 -13.95 -3.74 -13.16
CA ASP A 4 -14.44 -5.13 -13.33
C ASP A 4 -13.43 -6.19 -12.88
N ILE A 5 -12.13 -5.96 -13.06
CA ILE A 5 -11.08 -6.89 -12.59
C ILE A 5 -11.10 -7.10 -11.06
N LEU A 6 -11.68 -6.16 -10.31
CA LEU A 6 -11.81 -6.22 -8.85
C LEU A 6 -13.20 -6.71 -8.40
N LYS A 7 -14.22 -6.66 -9.26
CA LYS A 7 -15.55 -7.15 -8.92
C LYS A 7 -15.52 -8.67 -8.79
N ASN A 8 -16.07 -9.20 -7.71
CA ASN A 8 -16.18 -10.64 -7.41
C ASN A 8 -14.85 -11.43 -7.33
N ASN A 9 -13.69 -10.78 -7.48
CA ASN A 9 -12.37 -11.40 -7.35
C ASN A 9 -11.71 -11.14 -6.00
N LEU A 10 -12.41 -10.49 -5.06
CA LEU A 10 -11.91 -10.17 -3.72
C LEU A 10 -12.68 -10.94 -2.65
N SER A 11 -11.96 -11.49 -1.67
CA SER A 11 -12.52 -12.14 -0.47
C SER A 11 -12.94 -11.11 0.58
N VAL A 12 -12.25 -9.97 0.62
CA VAL A 12 -12.49 -8.76 1.43
C VAL A 12 -11.97 -7.55 0.62
N PRO A 13 -12.60 -6.35 0.66
CA PRO A 13 -12.26 -5.24 -0.25
C PRO A 13 -10.94 -4.55 0.16
N VAL A 14 -9.81 -5.24 -0.04
CA VAL A 14 -8.49 -4.84 0.43
C VAL A 14 -7.46 -4.91 -0.70
N VAL A 15 -6.57 -3.92 -0.68
CA VAL A 15 -5.32 -3.92 -1.42
C VAL A 15 -4.18 -3.85 -0.42
N GLY A 16 -3.27 -4.83 -0.47
CA GLY A 16 -2.01 -4.80 0.26
C GLY A 16 -1.12 -3.72 -0.34
N ALA A 17 -0.73 -2.73 0.44
CA ALA A 17 0.10 -1.63 0.00
C ALA A 17 1.53 -2.12 -0.38
N PRO A 18 2.19 -1.49 -1.35
CA PRO A 18 3.52 -1.85 -1.79
C PRO A 18 4.52 -1.38 -0.73
N LEU A 19 5.26 -2.31 -0.15
CA LEU A 19 6.21 -2.05 0.91
C LEU A 19 7.62 -2.11 0.33
N PHE A 20 8.34 -0.99 0.36
CA PHE A 20 9.74 -0.93 -0.09
C PHE A 20 10.58 -1.96 0.67
N ILE A 21 11.46 -2.67 -0.04
CA ILE A 21 12.27 -3.82 0.38
C ILE A 21 11.53 -5.04 0.97
N ILE A 22 10.26 -4.92 1.34
CA ILE A 22 9.48 -5.97 2.01
C ILE A 22 8.56 -6.73 1.04
N SER A 23 7.84 -6.02 0.16
CA SER A 23 6.97 -6.65 -0.82
C SER A 23 7.80 -7.25 -1.96
N ARG A 24 7.84 -8.59 -2.01
CA ARG A 24 8.46 -9.40 -3.07
C ARG A 24 7.44 -10.45 -3.58
N PRO A 25 7.73 -11.24 -4.63
CA PRO A 25 6.75 -12.14 -5.24
C PRO A 25 6.01 -13.04 -4.24
N GLY A 26 6.72 -13.64 -3.27
CA GLY A 26 6.10 -14.49 -2.24
C GLY A 26 4.93 -13.83 -1.49
N LEU A 27 5.12 -12.61 -0.97
CA LEU A 27 4.07 -11.85 -0.30
C LEU A 27 2.91 -11.52 -1.24
N VAL A 28 3.23 -11.05 -2.45
CA VAL A 28 2.24 -10.62 -3.45
C VAL A 28 1.37 -11.80 -3.90
N ILE A 29 1.99 -12.94 -4.20
CA ILE A 29 1.32 -14.17 -4.60
C ILE A 29 0.41 -14.65 -3.47
N ALA A 30 0.89 -14.67 -2.22
CA ALA A 30 0.09 -15.09 -1.07
C ALA A 30 -1.13 -14.18 -0.85
N GLN A 31 -0.96 -12.85 -0.98
CA GLN A 31 -2.07 -11.88 -0.91
C GLN A 31 -3.12 -12.13 -2.00
N CYS A 32 -2.67 -12.29 -3.25
CA CYS A 32 -3.55 -12.56 -4.39
C CYS A 32 -4.31 -13.88 -4.25
N LYS A 33 -3.63 -14.96 -3.83
CA LYS A 33 -4.25 -16.29 -3.57
C LYS A 33 -5.24 -16.25 -2.40
N ALA A 34 -5.03 -15.37 -1.42
CA ALA A 34 -5.96 -15.15 -0.31
C ALA A 34 -7.18 -14.28 -0.69
N GLY A 35 -7.21 -13.74 -1.92
CA GLY A 35 -8.32 -12.95 -2.44
C GLY A 35 -8.25 -11.46 -2.11
N ILE A 36 -7.06 -10.89 -1.93
CA ILE A 36 -6.86 -9.43 -1.85
C ILE A 36 -5.81 -9.00 -2.86
N VAL A 37 -5.85 -7.76 -3.35
CA VAL A 37 -4.85 -7.31 -4.33
C VAL A 37 -3.49 -7.25 -3.66
N GLY A 38 -2.54 -8.06 -4.11
CA GLY A 38 -1.15 -7.96 -3.68
C GLY A 38 -0.40 -6.87 -4.45
N SER A 39 0.57 -6.20 -3.85
CA SER A 39 1.36 -5.22 -4.59
C SER A 39 2.80 -5.07 -4.13
N PHE A 40 3.66 -4.60 -5.03
CA PHE A 40 5.08 -4.40 -4.77
C PHE A 40 5.66 -3.18 -5.52
N PRO A 41 6.65 -2.48 -4.97
CA PRO A 41 7.43 -1.47 -5.70
C PRO A 41 8.31 -2.11 -6.77
N ALA A 42 8.28 -1.59 -8.01
CA ALA A 42 9.18 -2.02 -9.08
C ALA A 42 10.67 -1.89 -8.66
N LEU A 43 10.98 -0.88 -7.85
CA LEU A 43 12.32 -0.65 -7.30
C LEU A 43 12.82 -1.76 -6.35
N ASN A 44 11.95 -2.66 -5.87
CA ASN A 44 12.38 -3.81 -5.06
C ASN A 44 13.06 -4.89 -5.92
N ALA A 45 12.69 -5.00 -7.21
CA ALA A 45 13.37 -5.90 -8.14
C ALA A 45 14.73 -5.30 -8.49
N ARG A 46 15.81 -5.88 -7.94
CA ARG A 46 17.18 -5.40 -8.12
C ARG A 46 18.07 -6.58 -8.52
N PRO A 47 18.74 -6.54 -9.69
CA PRO A 47 18.77 -5.43 -10.67
C PRO A 47 17.44 -5.25 -11.43
N GLN A 48 17.35 -4.23 -12.30
CA GLN A 48 16.10 -3.83 -12.97
C GLN A 48 15.45 -4.98 -13.77
N GLU A 49 16.28 -5.79 -14.42
CA GLU A 49 15.90 -6.90 -15.27
C GLU A 49 15.11 -7.97 -14.53
N LEU A 50 15.31 -8.08 -13.21
CA LEU A 50 14.60 -9.02 -12.34
C LEU A 50 13.09 -8.75 -12.29
N LEU A 51 12.65 -7.51 -12.60
CA LEU A 51 11.23 -7.15 -12.61
C LEU A 51 10.43 -8.01 -13.60
N SER A 52 11.01 -8.32 -14.75
CA SER A 52 10.38 -9.18 -15.75
C SER A 52 10.16 -10.59 -15.21
N ASP A 53 11.14 -11.13 -14.48
CA ASP A 53 11.05 -12.49 -13.95
C ASP A 53 10.05 -12.58 -12.79
N TRP A 54 10.01 -11.57 -11.93
CA TRP A 54 9.00 -11.47 -10.86
C TRP A 54 7.58 -11.41 -11.41
N ILE A 55 7.33 -10.61 -12.46
CA ILE A 55 6.00 -10.51 -13.05
C ILE A 55 5.59 -11.86 -13.67
N LYS A 56 6.49 -12.55 -14.36
CA LYS A 56 6.21 -13.89 -14.90
C LYS A 56 5.90 -14.90 -13.79
N GLU A 57 6.73 -14.95 -12.75
CA GLU A 57 6.52 -15.82 -11.59
C GLU A 57 5.14 -15.60 -10.98
N ILE A 58 4.76 -14.33 -10.75
CA ILE A 58 3.43 -13.97 -10.23
C ILE A 58 2.32 -14.44 -11.18
N ASN A 59 2.45 -14.17 -12.48
CA ASN A 59 1.45 -14.59 -13.47
C ASN A 59 1.28 -16.11 -13.52
N ASP A 60 2.38 -16.85 -13.57
CA ASP A 60 2.39 -18.32 -13.66
C ASP A 60 1.78 -18.94 -12.40
N GLU A 61 2.19 -18.48 -11.21
CA GLU A 61 1.69 -18.97 -9.92
C GLU A 61 0.21 -18.67 -9.67
N LEU A 62 -0.26 -17.50 -10.09
CA LEU A 62 -1.68 -17.13 -9.98
C LEU A 62 -2.53 -17.85 -11.03
N GLY A 63 -2.00 -18.05 -12.24
CA GLY A 63 -2.63 -18.83 -13.29
C GLY A 63 -2.83 -20.28 -12.86
N GLN A 64 -1.76 -20.94 -12.42
CA GLN A 64 -1.79 -22.32 -11.94
C GLN A 64 -2.74 -22.49 -10.76
N PHE A 65 -2.69 -21.59 -9.77
CA PHE A 65 -3.58 -21.67 -8.61
C PHE A 65 -5.06 -21.51 -8.99
N LYS A 66 -5.36 -20.65 -9.97
CA LYS A 66 -6.72 -20.47 -10.49
C LYS A 66 -7.25 -21.72 -11.19
N GLU A 67 -6.40 -22.43 -11.93
CA GLU A 67 -6.72 -23.71 -12.56
C GLU A 67 -6.95 -24.82 -11.51
N ASP A 68 -6.09 -24.89 -10.49
CA ASP A 68 -6.15 -25.91 -9.45
C ASP A 68 -7.30 -25.69 -8.45
N ASN A 69 -7.80 -24.46 -8.33
CA ASN A 69 -8.82 -24.07 -7.34
C ASN A 69 -10.04 -23.39 -7.99
N PRO A 70 -10.81 -24.11 -8.82
CA PRO A 70 -11.99 -23.54 -9.47
C PRO A 70 -12.97 -23.01 -8.41
N GLY A 71 -13.39 -21.75 -8.55
CA GLY A 71 -14.34 -21.08 -7.66
C GLY A 71 -13.73 -20.38 -6.45
N LYS A 72 -12.41 -20.48 -6.22
CA LYS A 72 -11.73 -19.57 -5.28
C LYS A 72 -11.43 -18.23 -5.95
N PRO A 73 -11.67 -17.09 -5.27
CA PRO A 73 -11.27 -15.80 -5.80
C PRO A 73 -9.74 -15.72 -5.87
N VAL A 74 -9.22 -15.27 -7.01
CA VAL A 74 -7.80 -14.94 -7.20
C VAL A 74 -7.74 -13.47 -7.61
N ALA A 75 -7.24 -12.64 -6.71
CA ALA A 75 -7.16 -11.21 -6.95
C ALA A 75 -6.00 -10.87 -7.91
N PRO A 76 -6.08 -9.77 -8.69
CA PRO A 76 -4.94 -9.29 -9.47
C PRO A 76 -3.84 -8.74 -8.54
N TYR A 77 -2.63 -8.56 -9.08
CA TYR A 77 -1.56 -7.84 -8.39
C TYR A 77 -1.44 -6.39 -8.88
N ALA A 78 -0.65 -5.58 -8.20
CA ALA A 78 -0.29 -4.25 -8.63
C ALA A 78 1.22 -3.98 -8.54
N VAL A 79 1.75 -3.16 -9.45
CA VAL A 79 3.15 -2.73 -9.45
C VAL A 79 3.23 -1.25 -9.17
N ASN A 80 3.99 -0.86 -8.14
CA ASN A 80 4.18 0.53 -7.76
C ASN A 80 5.34 1.20 -8.49
N GLN A 81 5.08 2.42 -8.99
CA GLN A 81 6.00 3.28 -9.73
C GLN A 81 6.16 4.63 -9.03
N ILE A 82 7.36 4.87 -8.49
CA ILE A 82 7.70 6.16 -7.87
C ILE A 82 8.00 7.17 -8.99
N CYS A 83 7.05 8.08 -9.24
CA CYS A 83 7.12 9.02 -10.36
C CYS A 83 7.87 10.30 -9.96
N HIS A 84 9.19 10.20 -9.84
CA HIS A 84 10.09 11.32 -9.56
C HIS A 84 11.22 11.40 -10.58
N LEU A 85 11.69 12.62 -10.89
CA LEU A 85 12.76 12.84 -11.89
C LEU A 85 14.09 12.16 -11.53
N SER A 86 14.35 11.94 -10.25
CA SER A 86 15.55 11.23 -9.80
C SER A 86 15.45 9.71 -9.92
N ASN A 87 14.27 9.15 -10.21
CA ASN A 87 14.10 7.71 -10.44
C ASN A 87 14.56 7.38 -11.86
N ASP A 88 15.81 6.95 -11.98
CA ASP A 88 16.49 6.59 -13.22
C ASP A 88 15.93 5.31 -13.88
N ARG A 89 15.06 4.57 -13.18
CA ARG A 89 14.45 3.33 -13.68
C ARG A 89 13.02 3.47 -14.17
N LEU A 90 12.33 4.56 -13.85
CA LEU A 90 10.88 4.71 -14.04
C LEU A 90 10.40 4.23 -15.41
N PHE A 91 10.98 4.74 -16.50
CA PHE A 91 10.54 4.40 -17.85
C PHE A 91 10.83 2.94 -18.22
N LYS A 92 11.97 2.38 -17.82
CA LYS A 92 12.31 0.97 -18.08
C LYS A 92 11.41 0.01 -17.29
N ASP A 93 11.09 0.37 -16.06
CA ASP A 93 10.15 -0.39 -15.23
C ASP A 93 8.74 -0.33 -15.83
N VAL A 94 8.29 0.83 -16.33
CA VAL A 94 7.01 0.96 -17.05
C VAL A 94 6.99 0.15 -18.33
N GLU A 95 8.04 0.18 -19.15
CA GLU A 95 8.15 -0.67 -20.36
C GLU A 95 8.04 -2.16 -20.02
N THR A 96 8.63 -2.58 -18.91
CA THR A 96 8.53 -3.96 -18.42
C THR A 96 7.10 -4.30 -18.00
N CYS A 97 6.42 -3.40 -17.29
CA CYS A 97 5.02 -3.56 -16.92
C CYS A 97 4.09 -3.63 -18.14
N VAL A 98 4.31 -2.79 -19.16
CA VAL A 98 3.54 -2.81 -20.43
C VAL A 98 3.76 -4.13 -21.16
N LYS A 99 5.02 -4.58 -21.28
CA LYS A 99 5.37 -5.83 -21.95
C LYS A 99 4.67 -7.05 -21.36
N HIS A 100 4.47 -7.07 -20.05
CA HIS A 100 3.82 -8.16 -19.31
C HIS A 100 2.38 -7.86 -18.94
N GLU A 101 1.81 -6.77 -19.44
CA GLU A 101 0.43 -6.34 -19.21
C GLU A 101 0.03 -6.35 -17.73
N ALA A 102 0.87 -5.76 -16.86
CA ALA A 102 0.64 -5.72 -15.42
C ALA A 102 -0.76 -5.13 -15.12
N PRO A 103 -1.65 -5.82 -14.37
CA PRO A 103 -3.07 -5.48 -14.38
C PRO A 103 -3.37 -4.15 -13.70
N ILE A 104 -2.60 -3.78 -12.68
CA ILE A 104 -2.76 -2.51 -11.96
C ILE A 104 -1.38 -1.88 -11.76
N ILE A 105 -1.27 -0.59 -12.03
CA ILE A 105 -0.13 0.24 -11.69
C ILE A 105 -0.53 1.21 -10.58
N ILE A 106 0.25 1.23 -9.51
CA ILE A 106 0.12 2.23 -8.46
C ILE A 106 1.18 3.29 -8.69
N THR A 107 0.78 4.55 -8.81
CA THR A 107 1.72 5.67 -8.98
C THR A 107 1.74 6.53 -7.72
N SER A 108 2.89 7.12 -7.45
CA SER A 108 3.07 8.07 -6.33
C SER A 108 3.73 9.35 -6.85
N LEU A 109 3.61 10.46 -6.11
CA LEU A 109 4.17 11.77 -6.44
C LEU A 109 3.48 12.46 -7.64
N ARG A 110 4.06 12.42 -8.85
CA ARG A 110 3.48 13.07 -10.04
C ARG A 110 3.53 12.11 -11.22
N PRO A 111 2.43 11.43 -11.58
CA PRO A 111 2.43 10.46 -12.65
C PRO A 111 2.57 11.20 -13.99
N PRO A 112 3.47 10.77 -14.90
CA PRO A 112 3.53 11.30 -16.26
C PRO A 112 2.26 10.90 -17.02
N GLU A 113 1.71 11.82 -17.81
CA GLU A 113 0.51 11.54 -18.62
C GLU A 113 0.76 10.40 -19.64
N ASP A 114 1.97 10.33 -20.18
CA ASP A 114 2.39 9.27 -21.11
C ASP A 114 2.47 7.90 -20.43
N LEU A 115 2.76 7.85 -19.11
CA LEU A 115 2.69 6.60 -18.34
C LEU A 115 1.24 6.12 -18.30
N VAL A 116 0.30 7.00 -17.95
CA VAL A 116 -1.12 6.62 -17.87
C VAL A 116 -1.62 6.09 -19.22
N LYS A 117 -1.30 6.78 -20.33
CA LYS A 117 -1.64 6.35 -21.70
C LYS A 117 -1.03 5.00 -22.06
N ALA A 118 0.22 4.74 -21.69
CA ALA A 118 0.90 3.48 -21.94
C ALA A 118 0.27 2.30 -21.17
N ILE A 119 -0.20 2.54 -19.93
CA ILE A 119 -0.89 1.51 -19.15
C ILE A 119 -2.29 1.24 -19.71
N HIS A 120 -3.01 2.29 -20.11
CA HIS A 120 -4.32 2.15 -20.73
C HIS A 120 -4.29 1.45 -22.10
N SER A 121 -3.17 1.48 -22.84
CA SER A 121 -3.09 0.88 -24.18
C SER A 121 -3.30 -0.64 -24.22
N TYR A 122 -3.12 -1.33 -23.09
CA TYR A 122 -3.42 -2.75 -22.94
C TYR A 122 -4.58 -3.03 -21.97
N GLY A 123 -5.27 -1.99 -21.48
CA GLY A 123 -6.39 -2.12 -20.54
C GLY A 123 -5.99 -2.24 -19.06
N GLY A 124 -4.73 -1.98 -18.71
CA GLY A 124 -4.29 -1.89 -17.32
C GLY A 124 -4.90 -0.68 -16.62
N LEU A 125 -4.96 -0.73 -15.29
CA LEU A 125 -5.51 0.35 -14.46
C LEU A 125 -4.40 1.15 -13.78
N VAL A 126 -4.61 2.44 -13.57
CA VAL A 126 -3.71 3.31 -12.81
C VAL A 126 -4.40 3.86 -11.57
N PHE A 127 -3.92 3.49 -10.39
CA PHE A 127 -4.32 4.10 -9.12
C PHE A 127 -3.21 5.03 -8.61
N HIS A 128 -3.59 6.15 -8.01
CA HIS A 128 -2.62 7.18 -7.60
C HIS A 128 -2.69 7.57 -6.13
N ASP A 129 -1.55 7.53 -5.44
CA ASP A 129 -1.39 7.96 -4.06
C ASP A 129 -1.50 9.49 -3.94
N VAL A 130 -2.41 9.95 -3.09
CA VAL A 130 -2.61 11.38 -2.80
C VAL A 130 -2.81 11.62 -1.31
N ILE A 131 -2.34 12.77 -0.84
CA ILE A 131 -2.40 13.16 0.57
C ILE A 131 -3.27 14.41 0.82
N ASN A 132 -3.81 15.00 -0.25
CA ASN A 132 -4.68 16.17 -0.21
C ASN A 132 -5.51 16.29 -1.50
N THR A 133 -6.56 17.10 -1.43
CA THR A 133 -7.54 17.32 -2.51
C THR A 133 -6.92 17.90 -3.78
N ARG A 134 -5.95 18.81 -3.67
CA ARG A 134 -5.27 19.40 -4.83
C ARG A 134 -4.53 18.33 -5.65
N HIS A 135 -3.82 17.43 -4.97
CA HIS A 135 -3.12 16.33 -5.64
C HIS A 135 -4.12 15.31 -6.23
N ALA A 136 -5.21 15.03 -5.53
CA ALA A 136 -6.31 14.21 -6.02
C ALA A 136 -6.89 14.74 -7.34
N GLN A 137 -7.26 16.02 -7.39
CA GLN A 137 -7.79 16.66 -8.60
C GLN A 137 -6.79 16.59 -9.75
N LYS A 138 -5.51 16.88 -9.48
CA LYS A 138 -4.46 16.83 -10.50
C LYS A 138 -4.27 15.42 -11.07
N ALA A 139 -4.32 14.39 -10.24
CA ALA A 139 -4.21 13.01 -10.69
C ALA A 139 -5.40 12.60 -11.56
N VAL A 140 -6.62 13.02 -11.19
CA VAL A 140 -7.83 12.78 -12.00
C VAL A 140 -7.75 13.50 -13.35
N GLU A 141 -7.24 14.73 -13.40
CA GLU A 141 -6.98 15.44 -14.66
C GLU A 141 -5.99 14.69 -15.58
N GLN A 142 -5.09 13.89 -15.00
CA GLN A 142 -4.14 13.06 -15.75
C GLN A 142 -4.71 11.70 -16.19
N GLY A 143 -5.97 11.42 -15.85
CA GLY A 143 -6.69 10.24 -16.31
C GLY A 143 -6.51 8.98 -15.47
N VAL A 144 -6.08 9.09 -14.21
CA VAL A 144 -5.98 7.90 -13.33
C VAL A 144 -7.37 7.29 -13.06
N ASP A 145 -7.44 5.97 -12.93
CA ASP A 145 -8.69 5.21 -12.74
C ASP A 145 -9.17 5.23 -11.27
N GLY A 146 -8.26 5.53 -10.34
CA GLY A 146 -8.53 5.49 -8.91
C GLY A 146 -7.60 6.35 -8.09
N LEU A 147 -8.09 6.75 -6.92
CA LEU A 147 -7.33 7.54 -5.95
C LEU A 147 -7.08 6.70 -4.68
N ILE A 148 -5.85 6.70 -4.21
CA ILE A 148 -5.46 6.13 -2.93
C ILE A 148 -5.25 7.30 -1.97
N LEU A 149 -6.18 7.49 -1.04
CA LEU A 149 -6.13 8.57 -0.05
C LEU A 149 -5.24 8.14 1.12
N VAL A 150 -3.97 8.54 1.09
CA VAL A 150 -2.98 8.21 2.10
C VAL A 150 -3.07 9.19 3.27
N CYS A 151 -3.97 8.88 4.21
CA CYS A 151 -4.35 9.76 5.31
C CYS A 151 -3.43 9.61 6.53
N ALA A 152 -3.71 10.42 7.56
CA ALA A 152 -3.05 10.36 8.85
C ALA A 152 -3.05 8.93 9.42
N GLY A 153 -1.91 8.52 9.96
CA GLY A 153 -1.69 7.20 10.53
C GLY A 153 -1.32 6.10 9.53
N ALA A 154 -1.15 6.40 8.24
CA ALA A 154 -0.57 5.45 7.28
C ALA A 154 0.93 5.25 7.56
N GLY A 155 1.47 4.04 7.32
CA GLY A 155 2.88 3.75 7.55
C GLY A 155 3.77 4.28 6.44
N GLY A 156 5.01 4.69 6.77
CA GLY A 156 5.88 5.36 5.80
C GLY A 156 5.31 6.72 5.40
N HIS A 157 5.55 7.16 4.16
CA HIS A 157 5.09 8.47 3.68
C HIS A 157 3.57 8.61 3.79
N ALA A 158 3.11 9.63 4.52
CA ALA A 158 1.70 9.80 4.84
C ALA A 158 1.29 11.27 4.92
N GLY A 159 0.03 11.54 4.56
CA GLY A 159 -0.61 12.83 4.78
C GLY A 159 -0.95 13.07 6.25
N ALA A 160 -1.16 14.34 6.61
CA ALA A 160 -1.59 14.74 7.95
C ALA A 160 -3.13 14.84 8.09
N LEU A 161 -3.87 14.75 6.98
CA LEU A 161 -5.32 14.89 7.00
C LEU A 161 -6.00 13.65 7.59
N SER A 162 -7.04 13.90 8.38
CA SER A 162 -7.92 12.84 8.90
C SER A 162 -8.58 12.07 7.75
N PRO A 163 -8.71 10.73 7.85
CA PRO A 163 -9.44 9.94 6.85
C PRO A 163 -10.90 10.38 6.73
N PHE A 164 -11.53 10.85 7.82
CA PHE A 164 -12.90 11.37 7.77
C PHE A 164 -13.01 12.67 6.97
N ALA A 165 -12.01 13.53 7.04
CA ALA A 165 -12.01 14.79 6.31
C ALA A 165 -11.71 14.55 4.82
N LEU A 166 -10.55 13.96 4.52
CA LEU A 166 -10.07 13.83 3.14
C LEU A 166 -10.98 12.95 2.28
N LEU A 167 -11.51 11.85 2.82
CA LEU A 167 -12.41 10.98 2.06
C LEU A 167 -13.73 11.69 1.74
N ARG A 168 -14.34 12.36 2.73
CA ARG A 168 -15.63 13.02 2.53
C ARG A 168 -15.52 14.18 1.57
N GLU A 169 -14.48 15.01 1.72
CA GLU A 169 -14.18 16.10 0.80
C GLU A 169 -13.93 15.60 -0.63
N THR A 170 -13.14 14.52 -0.79
CA THR A 170 -12.89 13.94 -2.12
C THR A 170 -14.17 13.41 -2.76
N ARG A 171 -15.07 12.80 -1.98
CA ARG A 171 -16.34 12.25 -2.47
C ARG A 171 -17.35 13.31 -2.92
N GLU A 172 -17.19 14.57 -2.54
CA GLU A 172 -18.07 15.65 -3.03
C GLU A 172 -17.93 15.90 -4.53
N TRP A 173 -16.77 15.59 -5.12
CA TRP A 173 -16.48 15.86 -6.53
C TRP A 173 -15.99 14.64 -7.31
N TYR A 174 -15.60 13.54 -6.65
CA TYR A 174 -15.07 12.34 -7.31
C TYR A 174 -15.90 11.07 -7.07
N ASN A 175 -16.45 10.55 -8.16
CA ASN A 175 -17.28 9.34 -8.19
C ASN A 175 -16.53 8.08 -8.64
N GLY A 176 -15.23 8.18 -8.96
CA GLY A 176 -14.39 7.05 -9.36
C GLY A 176 -13.98 6.16 -8.19
N THR A 177 -13.03 5.25 -8.40
CA THR A 177 -12.59 4.33 -7.34
C THR A 177 -11.76 5.06 -6.29
N ILE A 178 -12.11 4.93 -5.01
CA ILE A 178 -11.29 5.42 -3.89
C ILE A 178 -10.85 4.26 -3.01
N LEU A 179 -9.55 4.20 -2.77
CA LEU A 179 -8.93 3.35 -1.77
C LEU A 179 -8.55 4.23 -0.58
N LEU A 180 -8.98 3.87 0.63
CA LEU A 180 -8.62 4.59 1.84
C LEU A 180 -7.42 3.94 2.51
N SER A 181 -6.41 4.72 2.86
CA SER A 181 -5.30 4.30 3.72
C SER A 181 -5.19 5.22 4.94
N GLY A 182 -4.60 4.69 6.02
CA GLY A 182 -4.42 5.39 7.29
C GLY A 182 -4.97 4.61 8.46
N ALA A 183 -4.08 4.05 9.29
CA ALA A 183 -4.41 3.29 10.50
C ALA A 183 -5.37 2.08 10.34
N ILE A 184 -5.55 1.56 9.12
CA ILE A 184 -6.38 0.37 8.85
C ILE A 184 -5.55 -0.90 8.99
N SER A 185 -5.99 -1.86 9.80
CA SER A 185 -5.23 -3.08 10.05
C SER A 185 -6.05 -4.35 10.35
N ASP A 186 -7.38 -4.27 10.40
CA ASP A 186 -8.28 -5.38 10.71
C ASP A 186 -9.61 -5.26 9.94
N GLY A 187 -10.48 -6.28 10.02
CA GLY A 187 -11.73 -6.31 9.25
C GLY A 187 -12.74 -5.24 9.67
N HIS A 188 -12.72 -4.82 10.94
CA HIS A 188 -13.57 -3.74 11.46
C HIS A 188 -13.18 -2.39 10.85
N SER A 189 -11.87 -2.15 10.72
CA SER A 189 -11.33 -0.95 10.07
C SER A 189 -11.65 -0.94 8.57
N VAL A 190 -11.58 -2.11 7.91
CA VAL A 190 -12.02 -2.25 6.51
C VAL A 190 -13.51 -1.90 6.37
N ALA A 191 -14.38 -2.47 7.20
CA ALA A 191 -15.82 -2.17 7.18
C ALA A 191 -16.10 -0.68 7.40
N SER A 192 -15.35 -0.06 8.32
CA SER A 192 -15.43 1.38 8.60
C SER A 192 -15.04 2.24 7.39
N ALA A 193 -13.96 1.88 6.70
CA ALA A 193 -13.55 2.57 5.48
C ALA A 193 -14.63 2.54 4.40
N ILE A 194 -15.25 1.38 4.19
CA ILE A 194 -16.37 1.23 3.24
C ILE A 194 -17.57 2.07 3.69
N ALA A 195 -17.94 2.02 4.98
CA ALA A 195 -19.05 2.80 5.53
C ALA A 195 -18.84 4.32 5.37
N MET A 196 -17.60 4.80 5.44
CA MET A 196 -17.26 6.21 5.20
C MET A 196 -17.38 6.62 3.72
N GLY A 197 -17.42 5.65 2.81
CA GLY A 197 -17.60 5.84 1.37
C GLY A 197 -16.39 5.45 0.52
N ALA A 198 -15.38 4.77 1.04
CA ALA A 198 -14.32 4.18 0.22
C ALA A 198 -14.83 2.95 -0.55
N ASP A 199 -14.19 2.59 -1.66
CA ASP A 199 -14.46 1.34 -2.39
C ASP A 199 -13.58 0.20 -1.88
N LEU A 200 -12.36 0.50 -1.43
CA LEU A 200 -11.40 -0.47 -0.91
C LEU A 200 -10.61 0.13 0.27
N ALA A 201 -10.09 -0.74 1.13
CA ALA A 201 -9.04 -0.41 2.09
C ALA A 201 -7.65 -0.68 1.51
N TYR A 202 -6.68 0.19 1.84
CA TYR A 202 -5.29 0.09 1.41
C TYR A 202 -4.36 -0.05 2.62
N ILE A 203 -3.86 -1.26 2.84
CA ILE A 203 -3.26 -1.71 4.10
C ILE A 203 -1.80 -2.08 3.91
N GLY A 204 -0.88 -1.43 4.63
CA GLY A 204 0.55 -1.72 4.60
C GLY A 204 1.05 -2.46 5.83
N THR A 205 1.20 -1.74 6.96
CA THR A 205 1.88 -2.21 8.18
C THR A 205 1.45 -3.59 8.68
N ARG A 206 0.16 -3.94 8.56
CA ARG A 206 -0.36 -5.25 8.98
C ARG A 206 0.30 -6.42 8.22
N PHE A 207 0.64 -6.23 6.94
CA PHE A 207 1.29 -7.25 6.11
C PHE A 207 2.81 -7.30 6.27
N ILE A 208 3.42 -6.39 7.04
CA ILE A 208 4.84 -6.51 7.38
C ILE A 208 5.06 -7.71 8.32
N ALA A 209 4.16 -7.89 9.28
CA ALA A 209 4.15 -9.01 10.23
C ALA A 209 3.32 -10.18 9.70
N THR A 210 3.80 -10.81 8.62
CA THR A 210 3.35 -12.11 8.10
C THR A 210 4.53 -13.01 7.75
N GLU A 211 4.30 -14.31 7.61
CA GLU A 211 5.36 -15.27 7.26
C GLU A 211 6.00 -14.95 5.89
N GLU A 212 5.18 -14.60 4.90
CA GLU A 212 5.59 -14.37 3.51
C GLU A 212 6.26 -13.00 3.26
N SER A 213 6.27 -12.14 4.28
CA SER A 213 6.92 -10.83 4.26
C SER A 213 8.43 -10.96 4.44
N GLU A 214 9.20 -10.20 3.66
CA GLU A 214 10.67 -10.19 3.70
C GLU A 214 11.24 -9.25 4.77
N ALA A 215 10.38 -8.72 5.64
CA ALA A 215 10.84 -8.02 6.83
C ALA A 215 11.62 -8.98 7.75
N ASP A 216 12.70 -8.48 8.34
CA ASP A 216 13.46 -9.24 9.34
C ASP A 216 12.63 -9.48 10.62
N ASP A 217 13.02 -10.52 11.37
CA ASP A 217 12.32 -10.93 12.58
C ASP A 217 12.28 -9.84 13.65
N ASP A 218 13.33 -9.00 13.72
CA ASP A 218 13.40 -7.87 14.65
C ASP A 218 12.35 -6.81 14.33
N TYR A 219 12.11 -6.51 13.04
CA TYR A 219 11.04 -5.61 12.60
C TYR A 219 9.68 -6.20 12.93
N LYS A 220 9.42 -7.47 12.58
CA LYS A 220 8.15 -8.15 12.88
C LYS A 220 7.88 -8.15 14.40
N LYS A 221 8.89 -8.45 15.21
CA LYS A 221 8.82 -8.42 16.68
C LYS A 221 8.53 -7.01 17.20
N MET A 222 9.25 -6.01 16.72
CA MET A 222 9.04 -4.62 17.13
C MET A 222 7.61 -4.16 16.83
N LEU A 223 7.03 -4.59 15.71
CA LEU A 223 5.63 -4.30 15.38
C LEU A 223 4.66 -4.91 16.39
N ILE A 224 4.90 -6.16 16.82
CA ILE A 224 4.07 -6.88 17.79
C ILE A 224 4.14 -6.23 19.19
N GLU A 225 5.30 -5.73 19.58
CA GLU A 225 5.57 -5.15 20.90
C GLU A 225 5.17 -3.66 21.01
N SER A 226 4.94 -2.99 19.89
CA SER A 226 4.66 -1.55 19.84
C SER A 226 3.16 -1.22 19.81
N ALA A 227 2.82 0.02 20.15
CA ALA A 227 1.49 0.59 20.06
C ALA A 227 1.51 1.93 19.29
N ALA A 228 0.34 2.54 19.09
CA ALA A 228 0.23 3.80 18.34
C ALA A 228 1.07 4.95 18.93
N LYS A 229 1.28 4.96 20.25
CA LYS A 229 2.16 5.93 20.95
C LYS A 229 3.64 5.80 20.56
N ASP A 230 4.04 4.64 20.04
CA ASP A 230 5.42 4.33 19.66
C ASP A 230 5.66 4.63 18.17
N VAL A 231 4.80 5.44 17.55
CA VAL A 231 4.89 5.88 16.16
C VAL A 231 5.15 7.38 16.12
N VAL A 232 6.27 7.77 15.49
CA VAL A 232 6.66 9.16 15.29
C VAL A 232 6.41 9.60 13.84
N TYR A 233 5.78 10.76 13.67
CA TYR A 233 5.57 11.40 12.37
C TYR A 233 6.65 12.44 12.12
N THR A 234 7.52 12.22 11.13
CA THR A 234 8.67 13.08 10.85
C THR A 234 9.06 13.05 9.38
N ASN A 235 9.67 14.13 8.87
CA ASN A 235 10.30 14.14 7.55
C ASN A 235 11.80 13.84 7.56
N TYR A 236 12.40 13.66 8.75
CA TYR A 236 13.84 13.65 8.92
C TYR A 236 14.56 12.61 8.04
N PHE A 237 13.99 11.41 7.95
CA PHE A 237 14.67 10.27 7.32
C PHE A 237 14.67 10.29 5.79
N SER A 238 13.73 11.00 5.16
CA SER A 238 13.56 10.92 3.70
C SER A 238 13.28 12.27 3.02
N GLY A 239 13.15 13.35 3.80
CA GLY A 239 12.70 14.66 3.31
C GLY A 239 11.18 14.77 3.14
N VAL A 240 10.44 13.66 3.22
CA VAL A 240 8.97 13.61 3.17
C VAL A 240 8.46 13.07 4.49
N HIS A 241 7.40 13.69 5.01
CA HIS A 241 6.81 13.25 6.26
C HIS A 241 6.28 11.82 6.15
N GLY A 242 6.64 11.01 7.13
CA GLY A 242 6.15 9.65 7.26
C GLY A 242 6.12 9.17 8.70
N ASN A 243 5.45 8.05 8.93
CA ASN A 243 5.32 7.42 10.24
C ASN A 243 6.33 6.28 10.39
N TYR A 244 7.07 6.31 11.51
CA TYR A 244 8.15 5.39 11.84
C TYR A 244 8.05 4.91 13.28
N LEU A 245 8.58 3.72 13.58
CA LEU A 245 8.62 3.16 14.93
C LEU A 245 9.69 3.90 15.76
N SER A 246 9.28 4.58 16.82
CA SER A 246 10.20 5.26 17.73
C SER A 246 11.24 4.32 18.37
N PRO A 247 10.97 3.03 18.67
CA PRO A 247 12.01 2.14 19.18
C PRO A 247 13.14 1.88 18.16
N SER A 248 12.84 1.88 16.85
CA SER A 248 13.85 1.75 15.81
C SER A 248 14.74 3.00 15.71
N VAL A 249 14.14 4.18 15.92
CA VAL A 249 14.84 5.47 15.99
C VAL A 249 15.78 5.51 17.19
N SER A 250 15.29 5.13 18.37
CA SER A 250 16.09 5.04 19.60
C SER A 250 17.24 4.05 19.46
N ARG A 251 17.00 2.89 18.84
CA ARG A 251 18.03 1.88 18.57
C ARG A 251 19.12 2.40 17.64
N ALA A 252 18.78 3.30 16.72
CA ALA A 252 19.74 3.98 15.85
C ALA A 252 20.48 5.15 16.54
N GLY A 253 20.27 5.37 17.85
CA GLY A 253 20.97 6.36 18.66
C GLY A 253 20.39 7.78 18.56
N MET A 254 19.14 7.92 18.13
CA MET A 254 18.45 9.21 18.00
C MET A 254 17.33 9.35 19.03
N ASP A 255 17.00 10.60 19.37
CA ASP A 255 15.84 10.91 20.21
C ASP A 255 14.59 11.06 19.32
N PRO A 256 13.60 10.14 19.39
CA PRO A 256 12.39 10.22 18.57
C PRO A 256 11.53 11.45 18.89
N ASP A 257 11.64 12.03 20.09
CA ASP A 257 10.85 13.20 20.49
C ASP A 257 11.51 14.52 20.05
N ASN A 258 12.74 14.48 19.55
CA ASN A 258 13.53 15.66 19.19
C ASN A 258 14.34 15.46 17.89
N LEU A 259 13.67 14.95 16.86
CA LEU A 259 14.28 14.77 15.53
C LEU A 259 14.39 16.12 14.78
N PRO A 260 15.50 16.38 14.07
CA PRO A 260 15.61 17.57 13.22
C PRO A 260 14.62 17.56 12.04
N GLU A 261 14.28 18.74 11.53
CA GLU A 261 13.53 18.84 10.27
C GLU A 261 14.46 18.68 9.06
N ALA A 262 14.07 17.84 8.09
CA ALA A 262 14.81 17.68 6.84
C ALA A 262 14.45 18.75 5.79
N ASP A 263 15.45 19.11 4.98
CA ASP A 263 15.28 19.99 3.83
C ASP A 263 14.68 19.23 2.63
N LYS A 264 13.49 19.68 2.18
CA LYS A 264 12.73 19.06 1.09
C LYS A 264 13.47 19.08 -0.26
N THR A 265 14.43 19.98 -0.48
CA THR A 265 15.16 20.04 -1.77
C THR A 265 16.21 18.93 -1.93
N LYS A 266 16.45 18.12 -0.88
CA LYS A 266 17.45 17.04 -0.88
C LYS A 266 16.87 15.65 -1.15
N MET A 267 15.60 15.55 -1.53
CA MET A 267 14.96 14.27 -1.86
C MET A 267 15.66 13.57 -3.04
N ASN A 268 15.94 12.27 -2.88
CA ASN A 268 16.55 11.44 -3.92
C ASN A 268 15.95 10.02 -3.89
N PHE A 269 15.48 9.56 -5.05
CA PHE A 269 14.83 8.26 -5.30
C PHE A 269 15.58 7.43 -6.36
N ASN A 270 16.88 7.68 -6.54
CA ASN A 270 17.73 6.93 -7.46
C ASN A 270 17.74 5.43 -7.09
N SER A 271 17.87 4.55 -8.08
CA SER A 271 17.95 3.09 -7.93
C SER A 271 19.07 2.62 -6.99
N GLY A 272 20.15 3.40 -6.86
CA GLY A 272 21.21 3.21 -5.88
C GLY A 272 20.80 3.45 -4.41
N GLY A 273 19.58 3.93 -4.16
CA GLY A 273 19.07 4.34 -2.86
C GLY A 273 19.62 5.68 -2.37
N ASN A 274 19.07 6.21 -1.27
CA ASN A 274 19.69 7.26 -0.46
C ASN A 274 20.89 6.70 0.32
N ALA A 275 21.85 6.12 -0.41
CA ALA A 275 23.00 5.39 0.10
C ALA A 275 24.11 6.30 0.67
N SER A 276 23.73 7.41 1.28
CA SER A 276 24.61 8.16 2.19
C SER A 276 24.06 8.04 3.62
N ALA A 277 24.54 6.99 4.29
CA ALA A 277 24.54 6.69 5.73
C ALA A 277 23.57 5.59 6.19
N LYS A 278 24.14 4.54 6.81
CA LYS A 278 23.55 3.31 7.35
C LYS A 278 22.21 3.44 8.11
N VAL A 279 21.85 4.64 8.55
CA VAL A 279 20.70 4.95 9.40
C VAL A 279 19.38 4.46 8.78
N TRP A 280 19.15 4.66 7.47
CA TRP A 280 17.81 4.40 6.89
C TRP A 280 17.40 2.93 6.84
N LYS A 281 18.35 1.98 6.75
CA LYS A 281 18.03 0.54 6.76
C LYS A 281 17.44 0.11 8.10
N ASP A 282 17.84 0.79 9.17
CA ASP A 282 17.51 0.41 10.54
C ASP A 282 16.30 1.17 11.11
N ILE A 283 15.75 2.12 10.33
CA ILE A 283 14.53 2.87 10.66
C ILE A 283 13.32 2.19 10.04
N TYR A 284 12.43 1.73 10.89
CA TYR A 284 11.28 0.92 10.51
C TYR A 284 10.03 1.78 10.35
N GLY A 285 9.43 1.77 9.15
CA GLY A 285 8.15 2.43 8.88
C GLY A 285 6.98 1.72 9.57
N SER A 286 6.02 2.46 10.12
CA SER A 286 4.82 1.85 10.69
C SER A 286 3.67 2.83 10.76
N GLY A 287 2.45 2.36 10.48
CA GLY A 287 1.23 3.13 10.66
C GLY A 287 0.73 3.05 12.10
N GLN A 288 -0.19 3.94 12.45
CA GLN A 288 -0.77 4.02 13.79
C GLN A 288 -1.72 2.85 14.11
N GLY A 289 -2.23 2.14 13.10
CA GLY A 289 -3.09 0.95 13.23
C GLY A 289 -2.36 -0.32 13.72
N ILE A 290 -1.22 -0.17 14.36
CA ILE A 290 -0.34 -1.26 14.82
C ILE A 290 -0.93 -2.10 15.97
N ASN A 291 -1.96 -1.58 16.66
CA ASN A 291 -2.59 -2.22 17.81
C ASN A 291 -3.13 -3.64 17.53
N SER A 292 -3.60 -3.94 16.33
CA SER A 292 -4.09 -5.27 15.95
C SER A 292 -2.96 -6.28 15.66
N ILE A 293 -1.71 -5.83 15.64
CA ILE A 293 -0.53 -6.67 15.41
C ILE A 293 -0.12 -7.34 16.72
N LYS A 294 -0.34 -8.66 16.77
CA LYS A 294 -0.11 -9.51 17.95
C LYS A 294 0.65 -10.80 17.64
N SER A 295 0.84 -11.10 16.36
CA SER A 295 1.53 -12.26 15.84
C SER A 295 1.93 -12.00 14.39
N SER A 296 2.74 -12.91 13.84
CA SER A 296 3.13 -12.94 12.43
C SER A 296 2.57 -14.19 11.74
N PRO A 297 1.25 -14.26 11.48
CA PRO A 297 0.62 -15.43 10.86
C PRO A 297 0.92 -15.50 9.35
N LYS A 298 0.46 -16.57 8.70
CA LYS A 298 0.38 -16.60 7.22
C LYS A 298 -0.58 -15.55 6.69
N VAL A 299 -0.34 -15.06 5.49
CA VAL A 299 -1.24 -14.12 4.81
C VAL A 299 -2.65 -14.70 4.66
N GLU A 300 -2.77 -15.99 4.32
CA GLU A 300 -4.07 -16.67 4.19
C GLU A 300 -4.89 -16.60 5.49
N GLU A 301 -4.27 -16.91 6.62
CA GLU A 301 -4.92 -16.88 7.94
C GLU A 301 -5.31 -15.45 8.34
N LEU A 302 -4.43 -14.49 8.09
CA LEU A 302 -4.68 -13.07 8.35
C LEU A 302 -5.87 -12.56 7.53
N VAL A 303 -5.92 -12.86 6.24
CA VAL A 303 -7.00 -12.42 5.34
C VAL A 303 -8.31 -13.13 5.67
N LEU A 304 -8.28 -14.41 6.03
CA LEU A 304 -9.45 -15.13 6.51
C LEU A 304 -10.04 -14.46 7.76
N LYS A 305 -9.21 -14.19 8.77
CA LYS A 305 -9.63 -13.48 9.98
C LYS A 305 -10.19 -12.09 9.65
N MET A 306 -9.51 -11.34 8.77
CA MET A 306 -9.96 -10.01 8.35
C MET A 306 -11.33 -10.06 7.65
N LYS A 307 -11.59 -11.10 6.86
CA LYS A 307 -12.89 -11.32 6.21
C LYS A 307 -13.99 -11.61 7.25
N GLU A 308 -13.72 -12.47 8.22
CA GLU A 308 -14.67 -12.79 9.30
C GLU A 308 -15.03 -11.53 10.11
N GLU A 309 -14.01 -10.76 10.51
CA GLU A 309 -14.18 -9.49 11.21
C GLU A 309 -14.96 -8.47 10.37
N PHE A 310 -14.70 -8.39 9.06
CA PHE A 310 -15.41 -7.50 8.15
C PHE A 310 -16.91 -7.84 8.06
N ILE A 311 -17.25 -9.13 7.97
CA ILE A 311 -18.65 -9.58 7.95
C ILE A 311 -19.32 -9.26 9.29
N SER A 312 -18.68 -9.61 10.41
CA SER A 312 -19.19 -9.32 11.75
C SER A 312 -19.42 -7.81 11.96
N ALA A 313 -18.46 -6.97 11.57
CA ALA A 313 -18.56 -5.52 11.71
C ALA A 313 -19.73 -4.92 10.89
N ARG A 314 -20.01 -5.46 9.70
CA ARG A 314 -21.13 -5.03 8.87
C ARG A 314 -22.47 -5.36 9.52
N GLU A 315 -22.61 -6.58 10.05
CA GLU A 315 -23.82 -7.02 10.74
C GLU A 315 -24.05 -6.20 12.01
N GLU A 316 -22.99 -5.99 12.80
CA GLU A 316 -23.05 -5.12 13.98
C GLU A 316 -23.43 -3.69 13.65
N PHE A 317 -22.88 -3.12 12.57
CA PHE A 317 -23.20 -1.77 12.13
C PHE A 317 -24.68 -1.66 11.75
N ALA A 318 -25.20 -2.59 10.94
CA ALA A 318 -26.62 -2.61 10.57
C ALA A 318 -27.51 -2.67 11.81
N ASN A 319 -27.24 -3.60 12.72
CA ASN A 319 -28.00 -3.76 13.96
C ASN A 319 -27.95 -2.53 14.89
N LYS A 320 -26.83 -1.80 14.91
CA LYS A 320 -26.69 -0.57 15.69
C LYS A 320 -27.39 0.61 15.00
N ALA A 321 -27.33 0.69 13.68
CA ALA A 321 -27.92 1.76 12.89
C ALA A 321 -29.45 1.67 12.89
N ASP A 322 -30.04 0.46 12.84
CA ASP A 322 -31.49 0.23 12.86
C ASP A 322 -32.19 0.73 14.15
N LYS A 323 -31.41 1.14 15.16
CA LYS A 323 -31.94 1.73 16.41
C LYS A 323 -32.26 3.23 16.29
N PHE A 324 -31.95 3.86 15.16
CA PHE A 324 -32.13 5.29 14.91
C PHE A 324 -32.95 5.53 13.63
#